data_AF-A0A365K7M2-F1
#
_entry.id   AF-A0A365K7M2-F1
#
_cell.length_a   1.000
_cell.length_b   1.000
_cell.length_c   1.000
_cell.angle_alpha   90.00
_cell.angle_beta   90.00
_cell.angle_gamma   90.00
#
_symmetry.space_group_name_H-M   'P 1'
#
loop_
_entity.id
_entity.type
_entity.pdbx_description
1 polymer ?
#
loop_
_entity_poly.entity_id
_entity_poly.type
_entity_poly.pdbx_seq_one_letter_code
_entity_poly.pdbx_strand_id
1 'polypeptide(L)' 'LPPNVDFYSASVYHSLNIEHDLFTPIFAVSRASGWLAHILEQYSNNRLIRPRAEYIGPGMQTYVPVEER' A
#
# COMPACT_ATOMS: atom_id res chain seq x y z
N LEU A 1 19.31 -13.62 8.24
CA LEU A 1 18.06 -13.53 7.45
C LEU A 1 18.44 -13.54 5.97
N PRO A 2 17.78 -14.31 5.10
CA PRO A 2 18.08 -14.30 3.67
C PRO A 2 17.73 -12.94 3.04
N PRO A 3 18.56 -12.39 2.13
CA PRO A 3 18.25 -11.14 1.44
C PRO A 3 17.08 -11.35 0.46
N ASN A 4 16.15 -10.40 0.42
CA ASN A 4 15.10 -10.36 -0.60
C ASN A 4 15.63 -9.63 -1.87
N VAL A 5 14.78 -9.50 -2.89
CA VAL A 5 15.13 -8.86 -4.17
C VAL A 5 15.58 -7.41 -4.00
N ASP A 6 15.03 -6.69 -3.02
CA ASP A 6 15.31 -5.28 -2.80
C ASP A 6 16.79 -5.06 -2.48
N PHE A 7 17.40 -5.97 -1.71
CA PHE A 7 18.79 -5.89 -1.24
C PHE A 7 19.80 -5.78 -2.39
N TYR A 8 19.70 -6.68 -3.38
CA TYR A 8 20.63 -6.66 -4.53
C TYR A 8 20.17 -5.72 -5.65
N SER A 9 18.87 -5.41 -5.74
CA SER A 9 18.40 -4.41 -6.72
C SER A 9 18.95 -3.00 -6.43
N ALA A 10 19.12 -2.65 -5.15
CA ALA A 10 19.69 -1.37 -4.75
C ALA A 10 21.14 -1.19 -5.23
N SER A 11 21.98 -2.23 -5.09
CA SER A 11 23.37 -2.17 -5.58
C SER A 11 23.44 -2.13 -7.10
N VAL A 12 22.53 -2.82 -7.80
CA VAL A 12 22.42 -2.75 -9.26
C VAL A 12 22.06 -1.33 -9.72
N TYR A 13 21.02 -0.71 -9.17
CA TYR A 13 20.62 0.65 -9.56
C TYR A 13 21.69 1.69 -9.24
N HIS A 14 22.35 1.55 -8.09
CA HIS A 14 23.50 2.40 -7.72
C HIS A 14 24.65 2.24 -8.73
N SER A 15 24.98 1.01 -9.12
CA SER A 15 26.02 0.73 -10.12
C SER A 15 25.68 1.27 -11.51
N LEU A 16 24.39 1.49 -11.81
CA LEU A 16 23.90 2.12 -13.04
C LEU A 16 23.86 3.65 -12.96
N ASN A 17 24.32 4.25 -11.85
CA ASN A 17 24.23 5.69 -11.58
C ASN A 17 22.80 6.24 -11.66
N ILE A 18 21.82 5.43 -11.29
CA ILE A 18 20.43 5.87 -11.17
C ILE A 18 20.29 6.64 -9.85
N GLU A 19 19.71 7.83 -9.91
CA GLU A 19 19.40 8.61 -8.71
C GLU A 19 18.49 7.81 -7.77
N HIS A 20 18.79 7.83 -6.47
CA HIS A 20 18.05 7.02 -5.49
C HIS A 20 16.55 7.34 -5.47
N ASP A 21 16.19 8.59 -5.75
CA ASP A 21 14.79 9.04 -5.86
C ASP A 21 14.02 8.37 -7.01
N LEU A 22 14.73 7.76 -7.97
CA LEU A 22 14.15 7.03 -9.10
C LEU A 22 13.94 5.54 -8.85
N PHE A 23 14.39 4.98 -7.72
CA PHE A 23 14.26 3.55 -7.44
C PHE A 23 12.80 3.11 -7.33
N THR A 24 11.98 3.87 -6.60
CA THR A 24 10.54 3.59 -6.46
C THR A 24 9.76 3.83 -7.76
N PRO A 25 10.01 4.91 -8.53
CA PRO A 25 9.45 5.06 -9.87
C PRO A 25 9.72 3.88 -10.82
N ILE A 26 10.94 3.33 -10.84
CA ILE A 26 11.28 2.16 -11.66
C ILE A 26 10.42 0.94 -11.26
N PHE A 27 10.26 0.73 -9.95
CA PHE A 27 9.36 -0.32 -9.44
C PHE A 27 7.92 -0.11 -9.91
N ALA A 28 7.40 1.13 -9.85
CA ALA A 28 6.04 1.44 -10.27
C ALA A 28 5.82 1.17 -11.78
N VAL A 29 6.77 1.55 -12.64
CA VAL A 29 6.71 1.26 -14.08
C VAL A 29 6.69 -0.26 -14.33
N SER A 30 7.56 -1.01 -13.66
CA SER A 30 7.60 -2.47 -13.77
C SER A 30 6.28 -3.11 -13.30
N ARG A 31 5.76 -2.67 -12.14
CA ARG A 31 4.58 -3.26 -11.50
C ARG A 31 3.25 -2.85 -12.13
N ALA A 32 3.22 -1.75 -12.89
CA ALA A 32 2.01 -1.27 -13.56
C ALA A 32 1.31 -2.37 -14.39
N SER A 33 2.06 -3.23 -15.07
CA SER A 33 1.52 -4.38 -15.81
C SER A 33 0.73 -5.34 -14.91
N GLY A 34 1.26 -5.70 -13.75
CA GLY A 34 0.60 -6.56 -12.76
C GLY A 34 -0.62 -5.89 -12.12
N TRP A 35 -0.55 -4.58 -11.84
CA TRP A 35 -1.71 -3.83 -11.35
C TRP A 35 -2.86 -3.85 -12.36
N LEU A 36 -2.57 -3.60 -13.64
CA LEU A 36 -3.56 -3.64 -14.70
C LEU A 36 -4.13 -5.04 -14.89
N ALA A 37 -3.30 -6.08 -14.84
CA ALA A 37 -3.76 -7.47 -14.90
C ALA A 37 -4.77 -7.78 -13.78
N HIS A 38 -4.45 -7.45 -12.53
CA HIS A 38 -5.36 -7.66 -11.41
C HIS A 38 -6.64 -6.81 -11.49
N ILE A 39 -6.58 -5.60 -12.06
CA ILE A 39 -7.80 -4.80 -12.31
C ILE A 39 -8.70 -5.52 -13.31
N LEU A 40 -8.15 -6.06 -14.41
CA LEU A 40 -8.92 -6.80 -15.40
C LEU A 40 -9.50 -8.10 -14.83
N GLU A 41 -8.72 -8.84 -14.02
CA GLU A 41 -9.19 -10.01 -13.29
C GLU A 41 -10.37 -9.65 -12.38
N GLN A 42 -10.25 -8.58 -11.61
CA GLN A 42 -11.32 -8.08 -10.75
C GLN A 42 -12.56 -7.69 -11.56
N TYR A 43 -12.41 -7.04 -12.72
CA TYR A 43 -13.56 -6.72 -13.58
C TYR A 43 -14.25 -7.96 -14.14
N SER A 44 -13.51 -9.04 -14.42
CA SER A 44 -14.09 -10.31 -14.89
C SER A 44 -14.87 -11.08 -13.81
N ASN A 45 -14.47 -10.97 -12.54
CA ASN A 45 -15.14 -11.61 -11.41
C ASN A 45 -15.27 -10.64 -10.22
N ASN A 46 -16.14 -9.64 -10.39
CA ASN A 46 -16.17 -8.45 -9.55
C ASN A 46 -16.79 -8.64 -8.16
N ARG A 47 -16.03 -9.24 -7.24
CA ARG A 47 -16.39 -9.35 -5.83
C ARG A 47 -15.56 -8.40 -4.98
N LEU A 48 -16.21 -7.39 -4.39
CA LEU A 48 -15.53 -6.45 -3.49
C LEU A 48 -15.27 -7.07 -2.11
N ILE A 49 -14.08 -6.83 -1.59
CA ILE A 49 -13.76 -7.10 -0.18
C ILE A 49 -14.50 -6.08 0.69
N ARG A 50 -15.22 -6.56 1.71
CA ARG A 50 -15.91 -5.73 2.71
C ARG A 50 -15.33 -6.03 4.09
N PRO A 51 -14.21 -5.38 4.47
CA PRO A 51 -13.58 -5.62 5.75
C PRO A 51 -14.51 -5.17 6.89
N ARG A 52 -14.46 -5.90 8.01
CA ARG A 52 -15.15 -5.53 9.25
C ARG A 52 -14.11 -5.17 10.29
N ALA A 53 -14.41 -4.16 11.09
CA ALA A 53 -13.63 -3.81 12.26
C ALA A 53 -14.36 -4.29 13.52
N GLU A 54 -13.60 -4.64 14.54
CA GLU A 54 -14.09 -4.80 15.90
C GLU A 54 -14.09 -3.44 16.58
N TYR A 55 -15.22 -3.05 17.16
CA TYR A 55 -15.32 -1.80 17.90
C TYR A 55 -14.83 -2.00 19.33
N ILE A 56 -13.70 -1.36 19.66
CA ILE A 56 -13.10 -1.35 21.01
C ILE A 56 -13.18 0.03 21.68
N GLY A 57 -13.98 0.94 21.11
CA GLY A 57 -14.19 2.26 21.67
C GLY A 57 -15.16 2.23 22.86
N PRO A 58 -15.32 3.37 23.55
CA PRO A 58 -16.32 3.47 24.62
C PRO A 58 -17.73 3.28 24.06
N GLY A 59 -18.68 2.82 24.89
CA GLY A 59 -20.10 2.77 24.50
C GLY A 59 -20.68 4.15 24.21
N MET A 60 -22.01 4.26 24.08
CA MET A 60 -22.68 5.54 23.85
C MET A 60 -22.20 6.61 24.86
N GLN A 61 -21.68 7.71 24.34
CA GLN A 61 -21.25 8.86 25.15
C GLN A 61 -22.33 9.93 25.14
N THR A 62 -22.62 10.50 26.30
CA THR A 62 -23.48 11.69 26.39
C THR A 62 -22.70 12.89 25.90
N TYR A 63 -23.31 13.70 25.03
CA TYR A 63 -22.70 14.94 24.56
C TYR A 63 -22.53 15.94 25.71
N VAL A 64 -21.35 16.57 25.79
CA VAL A 64 -21.05 17.65 26.74
C VAL A 64 -20.90 18.97 25.95
N PRO A 65 -21.71 20.01 26.24
CA PRO A 65 -21.58 21.34 25.63
C PRO A 65 -20.16 21.88 25.74
N VAL A 66 -19.71 22.68 24.77
CA VAL A 66 -18.32 23.17 24.70
C VAL A 66 -17.91 23.90 25.98
N GLU A 67 -18.86 24.62 26.56
CA GLU A 67 -18.74 25.43 27.77
C GLU A 67 -18.54 24.57 29.04
N GLU A 68 -18.86 23.27 28.98
CA GLU A 68 -18.87 22.32 30.09
C GLU A 68 -17.85 21.18 29.94
N ARG A 69 -16.95 21.26 28.94
CA ARG A 69 -15.92 20.24 28.67
C ARG A 69 -14.72 20.34 29.59
#